data_AF-A0A3B8ZIC8-F1
#
_entry.id   AF-A0A3B8ZIC8-F1
#
_cell.length_a   1.000
_cell.length_b   1.000
_cell.length_c   1.000
_cell.angle_alpha   90.00
_cell.angle_beta   90.00
_cell.angle_gamma   90.00
#
_symmetry.space_group_name_H-M   'P 1'
#
loop_
_entity.id
_entity.type
_entity.pdbx_description
1 polymer ?
#
loop_
_entity_poly.entity_id
_entity_poly.type
_entity_poly.pdbx_seq_one_letter_code
_entity_poly.pdbx_strand_id
1 'polypeptide(L)'
;MHFRYFIAAWIMASLCINPSLQAAEGTAGKQVRVISYNVQFLPGIASLANRRGQPTYRAQAIGKQLANYDIIGLNELFESKPREQILAEIEQVWGKDYSSLFSPKLRPDRFTGGLAIISRYPFLETNIHTYTQSSSPEKYGLLADGYATKGILHARISLSSDQKDSSSVDVFVTHLEAREPAIRPSQYAEFAQFLKQQRSPERPAVLMGDF
;
A
#
# COMPACT_ATOMS: atom_id res chain seq x y z
N MET A 1 -66.17 -37.36 -26.25
CA MET A 1 -66.27 -35.96 -25.81
C MET A 1 -65.22 -35.71 -24.73
N HIS A 2 -64.38 -34.69 -24.96
CA HIS A 2 -63.59 -33.89 -24.01
C HIS A 2 -62.47 -34.63 -23.21
N PHE A 3 -61.21 -34.54 -23.66
CA PHE A 3 -60.21 -33.49 -23.36
C PHE A 3 -59.73 -33.51 -21.90
N ARG A 4 -58.47 -33.91 -21.68
CA ARG A 4 -57.49 -33.19 -20.84
C ARG A 4 -56.11 -33.84 -20.93
N TYR A 5 -55.24 -33.18 -21.68
CA TYR A 5 -53.80 -33.38 -21.67
C TYR A 5 -53.23 -32.88 -20.33
N PHE A 6 -52.46 -33.71 -19.63
CA PHE A 6 -51.53 -33.27 -18.60
C PHE A 6 -50.11 -33.52 -19.13
N ILE A 7 -49.43 -32.43 -19.49
CA ILE A 7 -47.99 -32.45 -19.81
C ILE A 7 -47.25 -32.31 -18.48
N ALA A 8 -46.64 -33.39 -18.01
CA ALA A 8 -45.66 -33.35 -16.93
C ALA A 8 -44.28 -33.10 -17.55
N ALA A 9 -43.80 -31.86 -17.48
CA ALA A 9 -42.44 -31.52 -17.86
C ALA A 9 -41.47 -32.01 -16.76
N TRP A 10 -40.66 -33.02 -17.08
CA TRP A 10 -39.53 -33.43 -16.26
C TRP A 10 -38.33 -32.54 -16.59
N ILE A 11 -37.95 -31.66 -15.66
CA ILE A 11 -36.67 -30.96 -15.71
C ILE A 11 -35.60 -31.93 -15.20
N MET A 12 -34.88 -32.56 -16.11
CA MET A 12 -33.62 -33.23 -15.78
C MET A 12 -32.55 -32.16 -15.61
N ALA A 13 -32.30 -31.76 -14.36
CA ALA A 13 -31.10 -31.00 -14.03
C ALA A 13 -29.89 -31.96 -14.12
N SER A 14 -29.23 -31.97 -15.27
CA SER A 14 -27.91 -32.59 -15.40
C SER A 14 -26.92 -31.83 -14.52
N LEU A 15 -26.60 -32.40 -13.37
CA LEU A 15 -25.39 -32.07 -12.62
C LEU A 15 -24.19 -32.43 -13.50
N CYS A 16 -23.69 -31.45 -14.25
CA CYS A 16 -22.34 -31.51 -14.79
C CYS A 16 -21.36 -31.45 -13.61
N ILE A 17 -21.08 -32.61 -13.02
CA ILE A 17 -19.93 -32.76 -12.13
C ILE A 17 -18.71 -32.66 -13.05
N ASN A 18 -18.09 -31.49 -13.08
CA ASN A 18 -16.79 -31.29 -13.72
C ASN A 18 -15.76 -32.15 -12.96
N PRO A 19 -15.17 -33.21 -13.56
CA PRO A 19 -14.20 -34.04 -12.85
C PRO A 19 -12.80 -33.41 -12.78
N SER A 20 -12.64 -32.13 -13.11
CA SER A 20 -11.32 -31.48 -13.22
C SER A 20 -11.07 -30.44 -12.11
N LEU A 21 -11.42 -30.77 -10.88
CA LEU A 21 -10.87 -30.13 -9.68
C LEU A 21 -10.13 -31.19 -8.85
N GLN A 22 -9.28 -31.97 -9.51
CA GLN A 22 -8.05 -32.37 -8.84
C GLN A 22 -7.30 -31.07 -8.61
N ALA A 23 -7.37 -30.53 -7.39
CA ALA A 23 -6.46 -29.50 -6.95
C ALA A 23 -5.06 -30.05 -7.23
N ALA A 24 -4.37 -29.49 -8.22
CA ALA A 24 -2.96 -29.71 -8.37
C ALA A 24 -2.36 -29.29 -7.03
N GLU A 25 -1.79 -30.25 -6.29
CA GLU A 25 -0.86 -29.97 -5.19
C GLU A 25 0.37 -29.31 -5.83
N GLY A 26 0.21 -28.04 -6.20
CA GLY A 26 1.32 -27.16 -6.47
C GLY A 26 2.10 -27.04 -5.18
N THR A 27 3.43 -27.11 -5.27
CA THR A 27 4.32 -26.73 -4.17
C THR A 27 3.79 -25.43 -3.58
N ALA A 28 3.35 -25.45 -2.32
CA ALA A 28 2.78 -24.28 -1.68
C ALA A 28 3.83 -23.17 -1.74
N GLY A 29 3.66 -22.24 -2.68
CA GLY A 29 4.58 -21.13 -2.89
C GLY A 29 4.70 -20.32 -1.61
N LYS A 30 5.86 -19.68 -1.40
CA LYS A 30 6.07 -18.83 -0.22
C LYS A 30 4.97 -17.76 -0.17
N GLN A 31 4.13 -17.83 0.85
CA GLN A 31 3.09 -16.82 1.09
C GLN A 31 3.73 -15.57 1.71
N VAL A 32 3.37 -14.40 1.20
CA VAL A 32 3.82 -13.10 1.71
C VAL A 32 2.62 -12.30 2.16
N ARG A 33 2.63 -11.80 3.39
CA ARG A 33 1.55 -11.00 3.95
C ARG A 33 1.90 -9.53 3.78
N VAL A 34 1.01 -8.80 3.13
CA VAL A 34 1.20 -7.38 2.84
C VAL A 34 0.08 -6.58 3.47
N ILE A 35 0.40 -5.41 4.01
CA ILE A 35 -0.59 -4.46 4.52
C ILE A 35 -0.29 -3.04 4.03
N SER A 36 -1.36 -2.28 3.78
CA SER A 36 -1.28 -0.84 3.66
C SER A 36 -2.19 -0.16 4.67
N TYR A 37 -1.70 0.93 5.28
CA TYR A 37 -2.46 1.65 6.30
C TYR A 37 -2.09 3.14 6.36
N ASN A 38 -3.10 4.01 6.24
CA ASN A 38 -2.96 5.43 6.57
C ASN A 38 -2.98 5.60 8.09
N VAL A 39 -1.84 6.03 8.66
CA VAL A 39 -1.63 6.10 10.11
C VAL A 39 -2.03 7.44 10.72
N GLN A 40 -2.35 8.45 9.91
CA GLN A 40 -2.84 9.76 10.33
C GLN A 40 -1.99 10.42 11.45
N PHE A 41 -0.67 10.49 11.25
CA PHE A 41 0.27 11.25 12.08
C PHE A 41 0.60 12.59 11.41
N LEU A 42 -0.40 13.47 11.39
CA LEU A 42 -0.35 14.80 10.77
C LEU A 42 0.70 15.71 11.42
N PRO A 43 1.40 16.56 10.64
CA PRO A 43 2.46 17.41 11.14
C PRO A 43 1.98 18.79 11.59
N GLY A 44 2.75 19.45 12.47
CA GLY A 44 2.58 20.85 12.82
C GLY A 44 1.17 21.23 13.27
N ILE A 45 0.63 22.36 12.79
CA ILE A 45 -0.72 22.83 13.15
C ILE A 45 -1.83 21.92 12.61
N ALA A 46 -1.57 21.14 11.55
CA ALA A 46 -2.52 20.14 11.08
C ALA A 46 -2.75 19.02 12.13
N SER A 47 -1.82 18.85 13.09
CA SER A 47 -2.05 17.97 14.25
C SER A 47 -3.22 18.43 15.13
N LEU A 48 -3.58 19.71 15.14
CA LEU A 48 -4.79 20.20 15.85
C LEU A 48 -6.08 19.73 15.15
N ALA A 49 -6.02 19.50 13.85
CA ALA A 49 -7.09 18.87 13.09
C ALA A 49 -7.08 17.33 13.23
N ASN A 50 -6.07 16.76 13.89
CA ASN A 50 -6.01 15.32 14.13
C ASN A 50 -7.09 14.93 15.14
N ARG A 51 -8.15 14.30 14.63
CA ARG A 51 -9.28 13.83 15.45
C ARG A 51 -8.91 12.67 16.38
N ARG A 52 -7.69 12.14 16.28
CA ARG A 52 -7.24 10.96 17.00
C ARG A 52 -6.11 11.33 17.97
N GLY A 53 -6.47 11.49 19.25
CA GLY A 53 -5.53 11.74 20.34
C GLY A 53 -4.57 10.58 20.63
N GLN A 54 -3.69 10.77 21.63
CA GLN A 54 -2.74 9.78 22.14
C GLN A 54 -1.77 9.22 21.06
N PRO A 55 -0.99 10.07 20.38
CA PRO A 55 -0.13 9.65 19.27
C PRO A 55 0.88 8.56 19.66
N THR A 56 1.44 8.62 20.88
CA THR A 56 2.37 7.59 21.40
C THR A 56 1.71 6.21 21.49
N TYR A 57 0.57 6.13 22.19
CA TYR A 57 -0.16 4.86 22.34
C TYR A 57 -0.56 4.30 20.97
N ARG A 58 -1.07 5.16 20.08
CA ARG A 58 -1.45 4.78 18.72
C ARG A 58 -0.25 4.23 17.94
N ALA A 59 0.88 4.92 17.96
CA ALA A 59 2.07 4.48 17.23
C ALA A 59 2.53 3.10 17.70
N GLN A 60 2.55 2.87 19.02
CA GLN A 60 2.90 1.58 19.60
C GLN A 60 1.89 0.48 19.23
N ALA A 61 0.59 0.74 19.40
CA ALA A 61 -0.46 -0.23 19.09
C ALA A 61 -0.48 -0.58 17.60
N ILE A 62 -0.31 0.42 16.72
CA ILE A 62 -0.17 0.22 15.28
C ILE A 62 1.06 -0.63 14.97
N GLY A 63 2.23 -0.28 15.51
CA GLY A 63 3.47 -1.03 15.29
C GLY A 63 3.35 -2.51 15.66
N LYS A 64 2.72 -2.82 16.81
CA LYS A 64 2.43 -4.21 17.24
C LYS A 64 1.57 -4.98 16.25
N GLN A 65 0.58 -4.33 15.63
CA GLN A 65 -0.28 -4.97 14.62
C GLN A 65 0.46 -5.14 13.29
N LEU A 66 1.22 -4.13 12.88
CA LEU A 66 1.99 -4.15 11.63
C LEU A 66 3.08 -5.21 11.63
N ALA A 67 3.67 -5.52 12.79
CA ALA A 67 4.69 -6.55 12.95
C ALA A 67 4.24 -7.97 12.53
N ASN A 68 2.91 -8.19 12.40
CA ASN A 68 2.34 -9.44 11.91
C ASN A 68 2.35 -9.58 10.38
N TYR A 69 2.82 -8.58 9.64
CA TYR A 69 2.95 -8.63 8.18
C TYR A 69 4.42 -8.78 7.78
N ASP A 70 4.69 -8.98 6.49
CA ASP A 70 6.05 -9.15 5.97
C ASP A 70 6.49 -7.92 5.16
N ILE A 71 5.54 -7.24 4.51
CA ILE A 71 5.72 -5.98 3.80
C ILE A 71 4.62 -5.00 4.23
N ILE A 72 4.99 -3.78 4.56
CA ILE A 72 4.12 -2.74 5.11
C ILE A 72 4.24 -1.48 4.24
N GLY A 73 3.12 -0.94 3.80
CA GLY A 73 3.01 0.38 3.17
C GLY A 73 2.25 1.37 4.03
N LEU A 74 2.84 2.49 4.42
CA LEU A 74 2.18 3.49 5.28
C LEU A 74 1.97 4.82 4.55
N ASN A 75 0.86 5.49 4.90
CA ASN A 75 0.55 6.86 4.51
C ASN A 75 0.38 7.75 5.75
N GLU A 76 0.58 9.06 5.59
CA GLU A 76 0.52 10.07 6.65
C GLU A 76 1.43 9.81 7.86
N LEU A 77 2.59 9.17 7.63
CA LEU A 77 3.66 9.05 8.62
C LEU A 77 4.63 10.23 8.52
N PHE A 78 4.14 11.44 8.80
CA PHE A 78 4.94 12.67 8.63
C PHE A 78 5.93 12.90 9.77
N GLU A 79 5.50 12.61 11.00
CA GLU A 79 6.25 12.92 12.23
C GLU A 79 7.29 11.83 12.57
N SER A 80 8.48 12.24 13.00
CA SER A 80 9.59 11.31 13.30
C SER A 80 9.33 10.44 14.52
N LYS A 81 8.77 11.01 15.60
CA LYS A 81 8.56 10.29 16.86
C LYS A 81 7.57 9.12 16.73
N PRO A 82 6.37 9.29 16.13
CA PRO A 82 5.49 8.14 15.85
C PRO A 82 6.13 7.10 14.94
N ARG A 83 6.94 7.53 13.95
CA ARG A 83 7.69 6.61 13.09
C ARG A 83 8.67 5.76 13.88
N GLU A 84 9.50 6.37 14.72
CA GLU A 84 10.45 5.66 15.58
C GLU A 84 9.75 4.68 16.52
N GLN A 85 8.59 5.05 17.07
CA GLN A 85 7.80 4.17 17.93
C GLN A 85 7.21 2.98 17.16
N ILE A 86 6.73 3.17 15.93
CA ILE A 86 6.27 2.08 15.08
C ILE A 86 7.43 1.12 14.77
N LEU A 87 8.58 1.66 14.35
CA LEU A 87 9.76 0.86 14.02
C LEU A 87 10.27 0.06 15.21
N ALA A 88 10.29 0.66 16.40
CA ALA A 88 10.70 -0.03 17.62
C ALA A 88 9.82 -1.26 17.94
N GLU A 89 8.51 -1.18 17.72
CA GLU A 89 7.61 -2.33 17.91
C GLU A 89 7.77 -3.39 16.82
N ILE A 90 8.03 -2.98 15.58
CA ILE A 90 8.35 -3.91 14.47
C ILE A 90 9.66 -4.65 14.76
N GLU A 91 10.69 -3.93 15.19
CA GLU A 91 12.02 -4.46 15.53
C GLU A 91 11.97 -5.51 16.65
N GLN A 92 11.06 -5.39 17.61
CA GLN A 92 10.89 -6.41 18.65
C GLN A 92 10.51 -7.79 18.09
N VAL A 93 9.83 -7.83 16.94
CA VAL A 93 9.38 -9.09 16.31
C VAL A 93 10.30 -9.51 15.17
N TRP A 94 10.82 -8.56 14.40
CA TRP A 94 11.61 -8.83 13.20
C TRP A 94 13.12 -8.86 13.46
N GLY A 95 13.58 -8.31 14.58
CA GLY A 95 14.99 -7.98 14.79
C GLY A 95 15.39 -6.72 14.00
N LYS A 96 16.70 -6.50 13.88
CA LYS A 96 17.26 -5.30 13.21
C LYS A 96 17.48 -5.49 11.71
N ASP A 97 17.33 -6.71 11.21
CA ASP A 97 17.57 -7.06 9.81
C ASP A 97 16.29 -6.86 8.98
N TYR A 98 15.89 -5.60 8.80
CA TYR A 98 14.76 -5.21 7.95
C TYR A 98 15.15 -4.02 7.07
N SER A 99 14.41 -3.80 6.00
CA SER A 99 14.60 -2.67 5.09
C SER A 99 13.47 -1.66 5.23
N SER A 100 13.79 -0.37 5.14
CA SER A 100 12.81 0.70 5.20
C SER A 100 13.14 1.85 4.26
N LEU A 101 12.13 2.38 3.59
CA LEU A 101 12.19 3.53 2.70
C LEU A 101 11.12 4.52 3.14
N PHE A 102 11.48 5.79 3.28
CA PHE A 102 10.57 6.87 3.66
C PHE A 102 10.58 7.96 2.59
N SER A 103 9.44 8.62 2.37
CA SER A 103 9.40 9.80 1.50
C SER A 103 10.35 10.88 2.04
N PRO A 104 11.26 11.42 1.21
CA PRO A 104 12.21 12.44 1.63
C PRO A 104 11.52 13.78 1.87
N LYS A 105 12.16 14.64 2.65
CA LYS A 105 11.81 16.06 2.72
C LYS A 105 12.54 16.78 1.59
N LEU A 106 11.85 17.04 0.47
CA LEU A 106 12.50 17.64 -0.72
C LEU A 106 12.73 19.15 -0.60
N ARG A 107 11.98 19.84 0.27
CA ARG A 107 12.10 21.30 0.48
C ARG A 107 11.96 21.66 1.95
N PRO A 108 12.67 22.69 2.45
CA PRO A 108 12.56 23.11 3.85
C PRO A 108 11.15 23.54 4.27
N ASP A 109 10.41 24.15 3.35
CA ASP A 109 9.07 24.73 3.52
C ASP A 109 7.92 23.73 3.31
N ARG A 110 8.22 22.47 2.98
CA ARG A 110 7.24 21.40 2.80
C ARG A 110 7.44 20.28 3.80
N PHE A 111 6.36 19.61 4.16
CA PHE A 111 6.41 18.32 4.83
C PHE A 111 6.84 17.22 3.86
N THR A 112 7.28 16.08 4.39
CA THR A 112 7.51 14.87 3.60
C THR A 112 6.20 14.42 2.92
N GLY A 113 6.25 13.39 2.09
CA GLY A 113 5.04 12.75 1.55
C GLY A 113 4.27 11.92 2.57
N GLY A 114 4.82 11.72 3.78
CA GLY A 114 4.26 10.84 4.80
C GLY A 114 4.20 9.37 4.38
N LEU A 115 5.00 8.96 3.38
CA LEU A 115 4.99 7.58 2.87
C LEU A 115 6.10 6.75 3.50
N ALA A 116 5.82 5.46 3.69
CA ALA A 116 6.84 4.47 4.02
C ALA A 116 6.60 3.13 3.31
N ILE A 117 7.69 2.46 2.95
CA ILE A 117 7.73 1.01 2.69
C ILE A 117 8.65 0.40 3.75
N ILE A 118 8.17 -0.59 4.50
CA ILE A 118 8.94 -1.33 5.51
C ILE A 118 8.81 -2.82 5.20
N SER A 119 9.92 -3.56 5.20
CA SER A 119 9.96 -4.94 4.73
C SER A 119 10.90 -5.77 5.58
N ARG A 120 10.46 -6.98 5.96
CA ARG A 120 11.33 -7.99 6.59
C ARG A 120 12.44 -8.48 5.65
N TYR A 121 12.27 -8.25 4.35
CA TYR A 121 13.17 -8.71 3.30
C TYR A 121 13.98 -7.54 2.70
N PRO A 122 15.19 -7.82 2.16
CA PRO A 122 16.07 -6.79 1.63
C PRO A 122 15.50 -6.10 0.38
N PHE A 123 15.78 -4.81 0.27
CA PHE A 123 15.56 -4.05 -0.96
C PHE A 123 16.70 -4.29 -1.96
N LEU A 124 16.35 -4.67 -3.18
CA LEU A 124 17.27 -4.73 -4.31
C LEU A 124 17.38 -3.37 -5.01
N GLU A 125 16.28 -2.61 -5.02
CA GLU A 125 16.17 -1.33 -5.70
C GLU A 125 15.11 -0.47 -5.00
N THR A 126 15.30 0.85 -4.98
CA THR A 126 14.30 1.80 -4.47
C THR A 126 14.20 3.01 -5.37
N ASN A 127 12.97 3.44 -5.68
CA ASN A 127 12.71 4.63 -6.50
C ASN A 127 11.62 5.48 -5.86
N ILE A 128 11.65 6.80 -6.12
CA ILE A 128 10.71 7.76 -5.53
C ILE A 128 10.23 8.71 -6.62
N HIS A 129 8.93 8.96 -6.67
CA HIS A 129 8.31 9.95 -7.54
C HIS A 129 7.47 10.92 -6.70
N THR A 130 7.52 12.21 -6.99
CA THR A 130 6.66 13.23 -6.35
C THR A 130 5.67 13.73 -7.37
N TYR A 131 4.39 13.79 -7.00
CA TYR A 131 3.36 14.27 -7.92
C TYR A 131 3.56 15.74 -8.29
N THR A 132 3.28 16.07 -9.54
CA THR A 132 3.45 17.43 -10.05
C THR A 132 2.33 18.37 -9.61
N GLN A 133 1.14 17.84 -9.34
CA GLN A 133 -0.03 18.60 -8.96
C GLN A 133 -0.53 18.23 -7.56
N SER A 134 -1.02 19.24 -6.85
CA SER A 134 -1.63 19.15 -5.52
C SER A 134 -2.55 20.35 -5.29
N SER A 135 -3.48 20.23 -4.34
CA SER A 135 -4.37 21.32 -3.96
C SER A 135 -3.59 22.53 -3.43
N SER A 136 -4.02 23.73 -3.84
CA SER A 136 -3.33 24.98 -3.51
C SER A 136 -3.59 25.42 -2.05
N PRO A 137 -2.56 25.82 -1.30
CA PRO A 137 -2.70 26.48 -0.01
C PRO A 137 -3.62 27.71 -0.02
N GLU A 138 -3.66 28.47 -1.12
CA GLU A 138 -4.52 29.66 -1.24
C GLU A 138 -6.01 29.31 -1.20
N LYS A 139 -6.37 28.15 -1.76
CA LYS A 139 -7.77 27.69 -1.88
C LYS A 139 -8.22 26.87 -0.68
N TYR A 140 -7.34 26.05 -0.10
CA TYR A 140 -7.72 25.10 0.97
C TYR A 140 -7.04 25.38 2.32
N GLY A 141 -6.27 26.45 2.43
CA GLY A 141 -5.55 26.82 3.65
C GLY A 141 -4.68 25.67 4.16
N LEU A 142 -4.67 25.48 5.49
CA LEU A 142 -3.89 24.44 6.19
C LEU A 142 -4.22 23.00 5.79
N LEU A 143 -5.33 22.79 5.06
CA LEU A 143 -5.77 21.47 4.62
C LEU A 143 -5.27 21.11 3.22
N ALA A 144 -4.58 22.02 2.54
CA ALA A 144 -4.02 21.81 1.21
C ALA A 144 -2.89 20.78 1.24
N ASP A 145 -2.93 19.86 0.28
CA ASP A 145 -1.87 18.87 0.09
C ASP A 145 -0.60 19.50 -0.50
N GLY A 146 -0.67 20.74 -1.04
CA GLY A 146 0.49 21.48 -1.53
C GLY A 146 1.58 21.77 -0.48
N TYR A 147 1.29 21.55 0.82
CA TYR A 147 2.28 21.59 1.88
C TYR A 147 3.09 20.29 2.02
N ALA A 148 2.65 19.18 1.43
CA ALA A 148 3.32 17.87 1.51
C ALA A 148 3.89 17.46 0.15
N THR A 149 5.00 16.74 0.15
CA THR A 149 5.57 16.15 -1.08
C THR A 149 4.93 14.79 -1.36
N LYS A 150 3.61 14.76 -1.60
CA LYS A 150 2.86 13.54 -1.95
C LYS A 150 3.39 12.93 -3.24
N GLY A 151 3.30 11.60 -3.36
CA GLY A 151 3.99 10.89 -4.42
C GLY A 151 3.85 9.38 -4.32
N ILE A 152 4.86 8.68 -4.85
CA ILE A 152 4.94 7.22 -4.94
C ILE A 152 6.31 6.79 -4.42
N LEU A 153 6.32 5.79 -3.54
CA LEU A 153 7.51 5.00 -3.23
C LEU A 153 7.47 3.70 -4.01
N HIS A 154 8.63 3.26 -4.48
CA HIS A 154 8.86 1.95 -5.07
C HIS A 154 10.01 1.25 -4.35
N ALA A 155 9.83 -0.03 -4.04
CA ALA A 155 10.91 -0.91 -3.64
C ALA A 155 10.79 -2.25 -4.39
N ARG A 156 11.89 -2.71 -4.98
CA ARG A 156 12.02 -4.09 -5.42
C ARG A 156 12.55 -4.92 -4.26
N ILE A 157 11.79 -5.92 -3.84
CA ILE A 157 12.04 -6.67 -2.61
C ILE A 157 12.34 -8.12 -2.96
N SER A 158 13.49 -8.64 -2.52
CA SER A 158 13.82 -10.06 -2.75
C SER A 158 13.18 -10.96 -1.70
N LEU A 159 12.35 -11.91 -2.12
CA LEU A 159 11.65 -12.83 -1.23
C LEU A 159 12.48 -14.08 -0.90
N SER A 160 13.64 -14.26 -1.51
CA SER A 160 14.56 -15.38 -1.29
C SER A 160 15.84 -14.92 -0.60
N SER A 161 16.49 -15.84 0.12
CA SER A 161 17.78 -15.55 0.79
C SER A 161 18.93 -15.35 -0.20
N ASP A 162 18.80 -15.83 -1.44
CA ASP A 162 19.82 -15.67 -2.48
C ASP A 162 19.75 -14.32 -3.21
N GLN A 163 18.82 -13.45 -2.81
CA GLN A 163 18.67 -12.08 -3.30
C GLN A 163 18.52 -11.96 -4.83
N LYS A 164 18.08 -13.02 -5.49
CA LYS A 164 17.90 -13.03 -6.95
C LYS A 164 16.67 -12.23 -7.36
N ASP A 165 16.81 -11.54 -8.48
CA ASP A 165 15.75 -10.73 -9.08
C ASP A 165 14.53 -11.59 -9.50
N SER A 166 14.76 -12.84 -9.94
CA SER A 166 13.70 -13.78 -10.33
C SER A 166 12.78 -14.22 -9.20
N SER A 167 13.16 -13.95 -7.94
CA SER A 167 12.35 -14.22 -6.74
C SER A 167 12.01 -12.92 -6.01
N SER A 168 11.82 -11.84 -6.75
CA SER A 168 11.49 -10.53 -6.20
C SER A 168 10.07 -10.07 -6.56
N VAL A 169 9.57 -9.10 -5.79
CA VAL A 169 8.29 -8.43 -5.99
C VAL A 169 8.53 -6.92 -6.02
N ASP A 170 7.92 -6.23 -6.99
CA ASP A 170 7.93 -4.77 -7.04
C ASP A 170 6.78 -4.24 -6.16
N VAL A 171 7.07 -3.37 -5.20
CA VAL A 171 6.08 -2.83 -4.26
C VAL A 171 5.98 -1.33 -4.41
N PHE A 172 4.76 -0.84 -4.61
CA PHE A 172 4.44 0.58 -4.78
C PHE A 172 3.50 1.05 -3.68
N VAL A 173 3.85 2.16 -3.02
CA VAL A 173 3.01 2.84 -2.03
C VAL A 173 2.74 4.26 -2.49
N THR A 174 1.47 4.65 -2.60
CA THR A 174 1.06 6.01 -2.98
C THR A 174 0.10 6.65 -1.97
N HIS A 175 0.01 7.98 -1.99
CA HIS A 175 -1.04 8.75 -1.33
C HIS A 175 -1.50 9.86 -2.29
N LEU A 176 -2.70 9.73 -2.83
CA LEU A 176 -3.27 10.67 -3.79
C LEU A 176 -3.84 11.94 -3.10
N GLU A 177 -4.23 12.91 -3.91
CA GLU A 177 -4.86 14.16 -3.49
C GLU A 177 -6.16 13.93 -2.72
N ALA A 178 -6.27 14.58 -1.55
CA ALA A 178 -7.41 14.43 -0.65
C ALA A 178 -8.48 15.52 -0.81
N ARG A 179 -8.14 16.71 -1.32
CA ARG A 179 -9.03 17.89 -1.32
C ARG A 179 -9.65 18.20 -2.65
N GLU A 180 -8.89 18.05 -3.73
CA GLU A 180 -9.34 18.42 -5.07
C GLU A 180 -9.42 17.19 -5.99
N PRO A 181 -10.58 16.51 -6.07
CA PRO A 181 -10.74 15.29 -6.87
C PRO A 181 -10.32 15.42 -8.33
N ALA A 182 -10.41 16.62 -8.92
CA ALA A 182 -10.01 16.90 -10.29
C ALA A 182 -8.50 16.75 -10.55
N ILE A 183 -7.65 16.75 -9.51
CA ILE A 183 -6.21 16.52 -9.61
C ILE A 183 -5.88 15.03 -9.67
N ARG A 184 -6.69 14.16 -9.07
CA ARG A 184 -6.39 12.71 -9.02
C ARG A 184 -6.17 12.08 -10.40
N PRO A 185 -6.91 12.41 -11.47
CA PRO A 185 -6.62 11.89 -12.81
C PRO A 185 -5.17 12.13 -13.28
N SER A 186 -4.58 13.30 -13.01
CA SER A 186 -3.19 13.55 -13.40
C SER A 186 -2.21 12.73 -12.55
N GLN A 187 -2.48 12.60 -11.25
CA GLN A 187 -1.67 11.77 -10.36
C GLN A 187 -1.76 10.28 -10.71
N TYR A 188 -2.93 9.78 -11.13
CA TYR A 188 -3.09 8.44 -11.70
C TYR A 188 -2.27 8.26 -12.97
N ALA A 189 -2.24 9.25 -13.86
CA ALA A 189 -1.43 9.20 -15.08
C ALA A 189 0.08 9.16 -14.76
N GLU A 190 0.53 9.99 -13.82
CA GLU A 190 1.90 9.95 -13.31
C GLU A 190 2.24 8.59 -12.66
N PHE A 191 1.32 8.02 -11.87
CA PHE A 191 1.52 6.70 -11.27
C PHE A 191 1.60 5.60 -12.32
N ALA A 192 0.72 5.61 -13.32
CA ALA A 192 0.78 4.66 -14.42
C ALA A 192 2.10 4.78 -15.22
N GLN A 193 2.61 5.99 -15.42
CA GLN A 193 3.91 6.20 -16.06
C GLN A 193 5.06 5.68 -15.20
N PHE A 194 5.06 5.97 -13.91
CA PHE A 194 6.08 5.48 -12.98
C PHE A 194 6.08 3.94 -12.90
N LEU A 195 4.90 3.32 -12.83
CA LEU A 195 4.76 1.85 -12.88
C LEU A 195 5.40 1.27 -14.14
N LYS A 196 5.18 1.87 -15.31
CA LYS A 196 5.79 1.42 -16.57
C LYS A 196 7.30 1.52 -16.58
N GLN A 197 7.87 2.49 -15.87
CA GLN A 197 9.32 2.70 -15.80
C GLN A 197 10.01 1.69 -14.85
N GLN A 198 9.35 1.34 -13.75
CA GLN A 198 9.99 0.60 -12.66
C GLN A 198 9.67 -0.91 -12.66
N ARG A 199 8.49 -1.31 -13.15
CA ARG A 199 8.05 -2.71 -13.10
C ARG A 199 8.65 -3.55 -14.23
N SER A 200 8.78 -4.85 -13.99
CA SER A 200 8.92 -5.85 -15.06
C SER A 200 7.62 -6.65 -15.22
N PRO A 201 7.18 -6.99 -16.45
CA PRO A 201 6.07 -7.92 -16.66
C PRO A 201 6.37 -9.34 -16.17
N GLU A 202 7.64 -9.68 -15.93
CA GLU A 202 8.08 -11.00 -15.48
C GLU A 202 7.99 -11.18 -13.94
N ARG A 203 7.67 -10.10 -13.21
CA ARG A 203 7.59 -10.10 -11.75
C ARG A 203 6.20 -9.68 -11.27
N PRO A 204 5.71 -10.24 -10.15
CA PRO A 204 4.52 -9.71 -9.50
C PRO A 204 4.79 -8.29 -9.00
N ALA A 205 3.74 -7.47 -9.00
CA ALA A 205 3.77 -6.15 -8.41
C ALA A 205 2.59 -5.97 -7.44
N VAL A 206 2.86 -5.33 -6.29
CA VAL A 206 1.83 -4.92 -5.33
C VAL A 206 1.70 -3.41 -5.39
N LEU A 207 0.50 -2.93 -5.70
CA LEU A 207 0.15 -1.52 -5.70
C LEU A 207 -0.77 -1.28 -4.51
N MET A 208 -0.38 -0.38 -3.62
CA MET A 208 -1.12 -0.13 -2.38
C MET A 208 -0.98 1.33 -1.92
N GLY A 209 -1.81 1.73 -0.95
CA GLY A 209 -1.84 3.09 -0.44
C GLY A 209 -3.25 3.64 -0.29
N ASP A 210 -3.34 4.97 -0.19
CA ASP A 210 -4.58 5.74 -0.08
C ASP A 210 -4.83 6.51 -1.40
N PHE A 211 -5.92 6.16 -2.09
CA PHE A 211 -6.20 6.49 -3.51
C PHE A 211 -7.34 7.52 -3.67
#